data_AF-A0A8C5MPV9-F1
#
_entry.id   AF-A0A8C5MPV9-F1
#
_cell.length_a   1.000
_cell.length_b   1.000
_cell.length_c   1.000
_cell.angle_alpha   90.00
_cell.angle_beta   90.00
_cell.angle_gamma   90.00
#
_symmetry.space_group_name_H-M   'P 1'
#
loop_
_entity.id
_entity.type
_entity.pdbx_description
1 polymer ?
#
loop_
_entity_poly.entity_id
_entity_poly.type
_entity_poly.pdbx_seq_one_letter_code
_entity_poly.pdbx_strand_id
1 'polypeptide(L)'
;MTGHNFCAPHFGMGGGGGRVKLPPTIKLTHIFFILFIMCVMEANKTEDEDHGYHLFPERHREGKGLSRASVFTHKKRCQVMLHWVLERNPYAKLLMDAMKQSGCTVYKDRHFSCEECDSSVSGGFDAATSEIVLCQNNILDQSHMNRVVTHELIHAFDHCRAHVDWFNNVRHLACSEIRAANLSGDCTMGNEMKRFKFGFKEHHKVCVRDRALRSILAVRQVSRETAEKAVNDVFDTCFNDHEPFGRIPHSKNDATFAYRNFQNRDRYYGNL
;
A
#
# COMPACT_ATOMS: atom_id res chain seq x y z
N MET A 1 -34.15 -26.36 -6.22
CA MET A 1 -33.17 -27.14 -6.99
C MET A 1 -31.80 -26.87 -6.40
N THR A 2 -31.43 -27.69 -5.44
CA THR A 2 -30.18 -27.65 -4.67
C THR A 2 -29.22 -28.66 -5.27
N GLY A 3 -28.14 -28.18 -5.91
CA GLY A 3 -27.12 -29.05 -6.49
C GLY A 3 -26.00 -29.32 -5.48
N HIS A 4 -26.06 -30.48 -4.82
CA HIS A 4 -24.93 -31.02 -4.07
C HIS A 4 -23.93 -31.64 -5.06
N ASN A 5 -22.72 -31.07 -5.16
CA ASN A 5 -21.61 -31.70 -5.87
C ASN A 5 -21.10 -32.89 -5.06
N PHE A 6 -21.43 -34.11 -5.51
CA PHE A 6 -20.84 -35.35 -5.04
C PHE A 6 -19.48 -35.57 -5.74
N CYS A 7 -18.37 -35.55 -5.00
CA CYS A 7 -17.08 -36.05 -5.47
C CYS A 7 -17.03 -37.58 -5.30
N ALA A 8 -17.17 -38.32 -6.39
CA ALA A 8 -16.87 -39.75 -6.44
C ALA A 8 -15.39 -39.97 -6.81
N PRO A 9 -14.64 -40.87 -6.14
CA PRO A 9 -13.25 -41.14 -6.48
C PRO A 9 -13.14 -42.11 -7.66
N HIS A 10 -12.50 -41.67 -8.75
CA HIS A 10 -11.99 -42.57 -9.80
C HIS A 10 -10.67 -43.22 -9.31
N PHE A 11 -10.68 -44.54 -9.11
CA PHE A 11 -9.47 -45.32 -8.84
C PHE A 11 -8.77 -45.67 -10.16
N GLY A 12 -7.61 -45.04 -10.43
CA GLY A 12 -6.66 -45.49 -11.45
C GLY A 12 -5.62 -46.43 -10.84
N MET A 13 -5.63 -47.70 -11.22
CA MET A 13 -4.60 -48.68 -10.86
C MET A 13 -3.33 -48.43 -11.68
N GLY A 14 -2.23 -48.07 -11.01
CA GLY A 14 -0.88 -48.03 -11.57
C GLY A 14 0.10 -48.62 -10.56
N GLY A 15 0.61 -49.81 -10.84
CA GLY A 15 1.45 -50.59 -9.93
C GLY A 15 2.89 -50.09 -9.84
N GLY A 16 3.40 -50.00 -8.61
CA GLY A 16 4.80 -49.84 -8.27
C GLY A 16 5.02 -50.26 -6.82
N GLY A 17 5.62 -51.43 -6.60
CA GLY A 17 5.69 -52.10 -5.32
C GLY A 17 6.61 -51.42 -4.30
N GLY A 18 6.02 -50.94 -3.21
CA GLY A 18 6.69 -50.66 -1.94
C GLY A 18 5.74 -51.01 -0.79
N ARG A 19 5.93 -52.17 -0.15
CA ARG A 19 5.10 -52.61 0.99
C ARG A 19 5.48 -51.81 2.25
N VAL A 20 4.77 -50.72 2.51
CA VAL A 20 4.76 -50.09 3.84
C VAL A 20 3.76 -50.85 4.71
N LYS A 21 4.26 -51.58 5.72
CA LYS A 21 3.43 -52.20 6.75
C LYS A 21 2.87 -51.11 7.68
N LEU A 22 1.56 -50.86 7.61
CA LEU A 22 0.84 -50.04 8.61
C LEU A 22 0.43 -50.90 9.82
N PRO A 23 0.44 -50.35 11.06
CA PRO A 23 0.04 -51.05 12.26
C PRO A 23 -1.48 -51.35 12.29
N PRO A 24 -1.91 -52.43 12.98
CA PRO A 24 -3.23 -53.00 12.80
C PRO A 24 -4.24 -52.40 13.78
N THR A 25 -4.64 -51.14 13.62
CA THR A 25 -5.88 -50.59 14.24
C THR A 25 -6.18 -49.18 13.70
N ILE A 26 -6.31 -49.01 12.39
CA ILE A 26 -6.99 -47.85 11.82
C ILE A 26 -7.98 -48.39 10.79
N LYS A 27 -9.28 -48.41 11.13
CA LYS A 27 -10.33 -48.86 10.20
C LYS A 27 -10.28 -47.95 8.96
N LEU A 28 -10.47 -48.52 7.76
CA LEU A 28 -10.44 -47.78 6.48
C LEU A 28 -11.37 -46.54 6.51
N THR A 29 -12.45 -46.61 7.28
CA THR A 29 -13.39 -45.51 7.55
C THR A 29 -12.75 -44.30 8.26
N HIS A 30 -11.77 -44.52 9.14
CA HIS A 30 -11.03 -43.44 9.80
C HIS A 30 -10.05 -42.73 8.84
N ILE A 31 -9.46 -43.45 7.89
CA ILE A 31 -8.59 -42.85 6.86
C ILE A 31 -9.42 -41.95 5.94
N PHE A 32 -10.59 -42.42 5.50
CA PHE A 32 -11.52 -41.61 4.71
C PHE A 32 -12.06 -40.39 5.47
N PHE A 33 -12.31 -40.51 6.78
CA PHE A 33 -12.74 -39.39 7.62
C PHE A 33 -11.63 -38.35 7.82
N ILE A 34 -10.37 -38.79 7.97
CA ILE A 34 -9.21 -37.90 8.06
C ILE A 34 -8.94 -37.23 6.71
N LEU A 35 -9.02 -37.94 5.58
CA LEU A 35 -8.89 -37.36 4.24
C LEU A 35 -10.06 -36.42 3.89
N PHE A 36 -11.28 -36.72 4.35
CA PHE A 36 -12.42 -35.82 4.20
C PHE A 36 -12.29 -34.59 5.10
N ILE A 37 -11.80 -34.73 6.34
CA ILE A 37 -11.48 -33.58 7.20
C ILE A 37 -10.31 -32.77 6.62
N MET A 38 -9.26 -33.39 6.10
CA MET A 38 -8.16 -32.69 5.44
C MET A 38 -8.64 -32.00 4.15
N CYS A 39 -9.52 -32.63 3.37
CA CYS A 39 -10.14 -32.04 2.18
C CYS A 39 -11.12 -30.91 2.53
N VAL A 40 -11.87 -31.03 3.62
CA VAL A 40 -12.74 -29.97 4.16
C VAL A 40 -11.91 -28.86 4.81
N MET A 41 -10.77 -29.16 5.43
CA MET A 41 -9.82 -28.17 5.97
C MET A 41 -9.01 -27.49 4.84
N GLU A 42 -8.76 -28.18 3.73
CA GLU A 42 -8.17 -27.62 2.51
C GLU A 42 -9.21 -26.80 1.72
N ALA A 43 -10.48 -27.22 1.71
CA ALA A 43 -11.59 -26.50 1.08
C ALA A 43 -12.15 -25.35 1.94
N ASN A 44 -11.80 -25.30 3.24
CA ASN A 44 -12.18 -24.23 4.17
C ASN A 44 -11.00 -23.33 4.56
N LYS A 45 -9.90 -23.38 3.80
CA LYS A 45 -9.07 -22.20 3.62
C LYS A 45 -9.85 -21.27 2.71
N THR A 46 -10.57 -20.33 3.29
CA THR A 46 -10.78 -19.06 2.60
C THR A 46 -9.39 -18.62 2.14
N GLU A 47 -9.19 -18.44 0.83
CA GLU A 47 -8.06 -17.67 0.33
C GLU A 47 -8.20 -16.28 0.98
N ASP A 48 -7.58 -16.08 2.14
CA ASP A 48 -7.42 -14.76 2.74
C ASP A 48 -6.62 -13.98 1.70
N GLU A 49 -7.30 -13.13 0.93
CA GLU A 49 -6.66 -12.30 -0.08
C GLU A 49 -5.61 -11.44 0.65
N ASP A 50 -4.34 -11.80 0.45
CA ASP A 50 -3.23 -11.16 1.16
C ASP A 50 -3.06 -9.74 0.64
N HIS A 51 -3.59 -8.80 1.42
CA HIS A 51 -3.61 -7.39 1.10
C HIS A 51 -2.34 -6.64 1.57
N GLY A 52 -1.25 -7.36 1.84
CA GLY A 52 0.02 -6.76 2.29
C GLY A 52 0.06 -6.42 3.77
N TYR A 53 -0.98 -6.77 4.54
CA TYR A 53 -1.02 -6.53 5.99
C TYR A 53 0.11 -7.26 6.74
N HIS A 54 0.64 -8.35 6.17
CA HIS A 54 1.82 -9.04 6.70
C HIS A 54 3.08 -8.16 6.78
N LEU A 55 3.13 -7.05 6.03
CA LEU A 55 4.24 -6.08 6.04
C LEU A 55 4.22 -5.18 7.29
N PHE A 56 3.12 -5.18 8.05
CA PHE A 56 2.90 -4.38 9.26
C PHE A 56 2.65 -5.29 10.49
N PRO A 57 3.68 -5.99 10.97
CA PRO A 57 3.54 -7.03 11.99
C PRO A 57 3.07 -6.50 13.35
N GLU A 58 3.26 -5.21 13.67
CA GLU A 58 2.75 -4.60 14.91
C GLU A 58 1.21 -4.58 14.99
N ARG A 59 0.50 -4.60 13.85
CA ARG A 59 -0.98 -4.61 13.85
C ARG A 59 -1.59 -5.97 14.19
N HIS A 60 -0.83 -7.06 14.05
CA HIS A 60 -1.30 -8.42 14.25
C HIS A 60 -0.66 -9.14 15.44
N ARG A 61 0.40 -8.58 16.04
CA ARG A 61 1.10 -9.20 17.18
C ARG A 61 0.94 -8.40 18.46
N GLU A 62 0.36 -9.07 19.47
CA GLU A 62 0.71 -8.78 20.85
C GLU A 62 2.22 -9.05 21.05
N GLY A 63 2.99 -7.96 21.06
CA GLY A 63 4.35 -7.82 21.57
C GLY A 63 5.28 -9.03 21.51
N LYS A 64 6.20 -9.04 20.53
CA LYS A 64 7.46 -9.81 20.66
C LYS A 64 8.63 -8.86 20.83
N GLY A 65 9.45 -9.18 21.82
CA GLY A 65 10.48 -8.32 22.38
C GLY A 65 11.64 -8.05 21.42
N LEU A 66 11.68 -6.83 20.91
CA LEU A 66 12.91 -6.17 20.49
C LEU A 66 13.38 -5.25 21.63
N SER A 67 14.66 -4.86 21.64
CA SER A 67 15.23 -4.05 22.73
C SER A 67 14.41 -2.76 22.91
N ARG A 68 13.75 -2.62 24.08
CA ARG A 68 12.80 -1.53 24.38
C ARG A 68 13.42 -0.14 24.19
N ALA A 69 14.74 -0.02 24.32
CA ALA A 69 15.50 1.22 24.14
C ALA A 69 15.66 1.62 22.66
N SER A 70 15.92 0.66 21.76
CA SER A 70 16.05 0.91 20.31
C SER A 70 14.71 1.33 19.70
N VAL A 71 13.65 0.57 20.04
CA VAL A 71 12.26 0.84 19.61
C VAL A 71 11.81 2.23 20.06
N PHE A 72 12.09 2.61 21.32
CA PHE A 72 11.75 3.92 21.86
C PHE A 72 12.47 5.08 21.16
N THR A 73 13.71 4.86 20.72
CA THR A 73 14.51 5.88 20.03
C THR A 73 14.02 6.08 18.59
N HIS A 74 13.73 5.00 17.86
CA HIS A 74 13.17 5.08 16.51
C HIS A 74 11.77 5.69 16.50
N LYS A 75 10.90 5.32 17.46
CA LYS A 75 9.57 5.88 17.59
C LYS A 75 9.58 7.39 17.83
N LYS A 76 10.40 7.86 18.78
CA LYS A 76 10.59 9.30 19.03
C LYS A 76 11.10 10.04 17.80
N ARG A 77 12.11 9.47 17.12
CA ARG A 77 12.66 10.04 15.90
C ARG A 77 11.59 10.17 14.81
N CYS A 78 10.80 9.13 14.59
CA CYS A 78 9.70 9.12 13.65
C CYS A 78 8.67 10.22 13.99
N GLN A 79 8.24 10.31 15.26
CA GLN A 79 7.29 11.33 15.72
C GLN A 79 7.80 12.77 15.54
N VAL A 80 9.08 13.02 15.79
CA VAL A 80 9.71 14.33 15.58
C VAL A 80 9.77 14.67 14.10
N MET A 81 10.18 13.72 13.25
CA MET A 81 10.24 13.97 11.80
C MET A 81 8.83 14.19 11.23
N LEU A 82 7.84 13.40 11.65
CA LEU A 82 6.43 13.55 11.29
C LEU A 82 5.91 14.93 11.69
N HIS A 83 6.17 15.39 12.92
CA HIS A 83 5.82 16.74 13.35
C HIS A 83 6.35 17.79 12.36
N TRP A 84 7.62 17.71 11.96
CA TRP A 84 8.18 18.66 11.01
C TRP A 84 7.57 18.55 9.60
N VAL A 85 7.14 17.36 9.17
CA VAL A 85 6.42 17.23 7.89
C VAL A 85 5.11 18.01 7.95
N LEU A 86 4.26 17.71 8.92
CA LEU A 86 2.91 18.28 9.00
C LEU A 86 2.95 19.80 9.19
N GLU A 87 3.93 20.31 9.95
CA GLU A 87 4.05 21.74 10.24
C GLU A 87 4.67 22.56 9.08
N ARG A 88 5.64 21.99 8.35
CA ARG A 88 6.51 22.77 7.46
C ARG A 88 6.56 22.30 6.01
N ASN A 89 6.08 21.11 5.70
CA ASN A 89 6.15 20.58 4.34
C ASN A 89 4.96 21.10 3.51
N PRO A 90 5.20 21.85 2.42
CA PRO A 90 4.11 22.42 1.62
C PRO A 90 3.24 21.35 0.94
N TYR A 91 3.78 20.16 0.64
CA TYR A 91 2.99 19.06 0.08
C TYR A 91 1.98 18.54 1.10
N ALA A 92 2.46 18.21 2.30
CA ALA A 92 1.61 17.67 3.36
C ALA A 92 0.55 18.69 3.80
N LYS A 93 0.91 19.98 3.94
CA LYS A 93 -0.05 21.03 4.29
C LYS A 93 -1.16 21.18 3.25
N LEU A 94 -0.81 21.15 1.97
CA LEU A 94 -1.79 21.21 0.88
C LEU A 94 -2.76 20.02 0.97
N LEU A 95 -2.25 18.80 1.10
CA LEU A 95 -3.07 17.60 1.21
C LEU A 95 -3.97 17.62 2.44
N MET A 96 -3.45 18.03 3.60
CA MET A 96 -4.24 18.18 4.83
C MET A 96 -5.38 19.18 4.67
N ASP A 97 -5.13 20.35 4.06
CA ASP A 97 -6.16 21.35 3.82
C ASP A 97 -7.19 20.85 2.79
N ALA A 98 -6.74 20.16 1.73
CA ALA A 98 -7.63 19.58 0.72
C ALA A 98 -8.54 18.48 1.27
N MET A 99 -8.00 17.60 2.12
CA MET A 99 -8.80 16.59 2.80
C MET A 99 -9.80 17.23 3.78
N LYS A 100 -9.40 18.28 4.51
CA LYS A 100 -10.31 19.05 5.36
C LYS A 100 -11.45 19.67 4.57
N GLN A 101 -11.17 20.28 3.42
CA GLN A 101 -12.20 20.84 2.53
C GLN A 101 -13.12 19.76 1.94
N SER A 102 -12.60 18.55 1.73
CA SER A 102 -13.36 17.40 1.21
C SER A 102 -14.17 16.65 2.29
N GLY A 103 -14.14 17.11 3.55
CA GLY A 103 -14.86 16.49 4.66
C GLY A 103 -14.12 15.35 5.39
N CYS A 104 -12.88 15.03 5.00
CA CYS A 104 -12.07 13.96 5.58
C CYS A 104 -10.93 14.53 6.41
N THR A 105 -11.24 15.22 7.52
CA THR A 105 -10.19 15.90 8.30
C THR A 105 -9.19 14.92 8.89
N VAL A 106 -7.91 15.14 8.58
CA VAL A 106 -6.79 14.34 9.11
C VAL A 106 -6.18 15.00 10.34
N TYR A 107 -6.17 14.23 11.43
CA TYR A 107 -5.60 14.57 12.74
C TYR A 107 -4.34 13.75 12.99
N LYS A 108 -3.27 14.43 13.41
CA LYS A 108 -1.93 13.85 13.63
C LYS A 108 -1.94 12.68 14.62
N ASP A 109 -2.66 12.84 15.71
CA ASP A 109 -2.76 11.94 16.85
C ASP A 109 -3.66 10.73 16.62
N ARG A 110 -4.52 10.79 15.59
CA ARG A 110 -5.45 9.71 15.25
C ARG A 110 -5.05 8.93 13.99
N HIS A 111 -4.49 9.59 12.99
CA HIS A 111 -4.30 8.99 11.66
C HIS A 111 -2.85 8.68 11.32
N PHE A 112 -1.90 8.87 12.25
CA PHE A 112 -0.51 8.54 11.99
C PHE A 112 0.03 7.64 13.09
N SER A 113 0.55 6.49 12.71
CA SER A 113 1.28 5.60 13.59
C SER A 113 2.74 5.48 13.13
N CYS A 114 3.65 5.37 14.10
CA CYS A 114 5.04 4.98 13.85
C CYS A 114 5.19 3.55 14.36
N GLU A 115 5.46 2.62 13.46
CA GLU A 115 5.50 1.16 13.69
C GLU A 115 6.78 0.56 13.09
N GLU A 116 7.20 -0.60 13.58
CA GLU A 116 8.16 -1.46 12.90
C GLU A 116 7.49 -2.26 11.77
N CYS A 117 8.06 -2.17 10.58
CA CYS A 117 7.58 -2.86 9.40
C CYS A 117 8.63 -3.79 8.81
N ASP A 118 8.22 -4.60 7.83
CA ASP A 118 9.15 -5.30 6.95
C ASP A 118 10.11 -4.32 6.24
N SER A 119 11.35 -4.74 6.00
CA SER A 119 12.40 -3.91 5.38
C SER A 119 12.09 -3.40 3.96
N SER A 120 11.10 -4.00 3.28
CA SER A 120 10.71 -3.66 1.92
C SER A 120 9.79 -2.42 1.82
N VAL A 121 9.15 -1.99 2.91
CA VAL A 121 8.19 -0.89 2.92
C VAL A 121 8.61 0.27 3.81
N SER A 122 8.26 1.50 3.44
CA SER A 122 8.57 2.69 4.26
C SER A 122 7.34 3.34 4.89
N GLY A 123 6.14 2.96 4.43
CA GLY A 123 4.86 3.34 5.00
C GLY A 123 3.72 2.61 4.29
N GLY A 124 2.49 2.90 4.70
CA GLY A 124 1.28 2.44 4.04
C GLY A 124 0.03 3.13 4.57
N PHE A 125 -1.00 3.23 3.73
CA PHE A 125 -2.33 3.69 4.12
C PHE A 125 -3.28 2.50 4.34
N ASP A 126 -3.88 2.43 5.53
CA ASP A 126 -4.93 1.47 5.86
C ASP A 126 -6.30 2.07 5.59
N ALA A 127 -6.95 1.61 4.53
CA ALA A 127 -8.30 2.06 4.19
C ALA A 127 -9.36 1.65 5.22
N ALA A 128 -9.15 0.56 5.96
CA ALA A 128 -10.13 0.06 6.94
C ALA A 128 -10.20 0.96 8.19
N THR A 129 -9.06 1.43 8.67
CA THR A 129 -8.97 2.32 9.84
C THR A 129 -8.76 3.79 9.47
N SER A 130 -8.52 4.09 8.19
CA SER A 130 -8.08 5.39 7.69
C SER A 130 -6.77 5.87 8.32
N GLU A 131 -5.86 4.97 8.69
CA GLU A 131 -4.57 5.30 9.31
C GLU A 131 -3.42 5.26 8.31
N ILE A 132 -2.46 6.16 8.50
CA ILE A 132 -1.18 6.20 7.81
C ILE A 132 -0.13 5.61 8.75
N VAL A 133 0.52 4.56 8.31
CA VAL A 133 1.56 3.88 9.07
C VAL A 133 2.93 4.24 8.50
N LEU A 134 3.84 4.63 9.38
CA LEU A 134 5.18 5.09 9.06
C LEU A 134 6.19 4.10 9.64
N CYS A 135 6.97 3.47 8.76
CA CYS A 135 7.89 2.41 9.15
C CYS A 135 9.16 3.00 9.77
N GLN A 136 9.17 3.12 11.10
CA GLN A 136 10.18 3.86 11.85
C GLN A 136 11.60 3.30 11.67
N ASN A 137 11.73 2.01 11.37
CA ASN A 137 12.98 1.30 11.12
C ASN A 137 13.55 1.57 9.71
N ASN A 138 12.71 1.98 8.75
CA ASN A 138 13.11 2.15 7.34
C ASN A 138 13.21 3.63 6.93
N ILE A 139 12.62 4.56 7.69
CA ILE A 139 12.69 5.99 7.41
C ILE A 139 14.01 6.60 7.93
N LEU A 140 14.94 6.78 7.00
CA LEU A 140 16.33 7.17 7.27
C LEU A 140 16.57 8.65 7.58
N ASP A 141 15.76 9.57 7.08
CA ASP A 141 15.97 11.02 7.27
C ASP A 141 14.69 11.83 7.01
N GLN A 142 14.74 13.14 7.29
CA GLN A 142 13.59 14.04 7.11
C GLN A 142 13.13 14.14 5.65
N SER A 143 14.04 14.05 4.68
CA SER A 143 13.69 14.07 3.25
C SER A 143 12.93 12.80 2.86
N HIS A 144 13.34 11.65 3.40
CA HIS A 144 12.61 10.40 3.22
C HIS A 144 11.24 10.45 3.89
N MET A 145 11.16 10.91 5.14
CA MET A 145 9.89 11.09 5.86
C MET A 145 8.93 12.00 5.09
N ASN A 146 9.42 13.12 4.56
CA ASN A 146 8.63 14.04 3.76
C ASN A 146 7.93 13.34 2.58
N ARG A 147 8.66 12.47 1.86
CA ARG A 147 8.12 11.76 0.70
C ARG A 147 7.12 10.68 1.10
N VAL A 148 7.46 9.86 2.10
CA VAL A 148 6.57 8.81 2.61
C VAL A 148 5.25 9.41 3.08
N VAL A 149 5.29 10.39 3.97
CA VAL A 149 4.06 11.04 4.47
C VAL A 149 3.24 11.65 3.33
N THR A 150 3.88 12.28 2.34
CA THR A 150 3.17 12.84 1.20
C THR A 150 2.53 11.74 0.34
N HIS A 151 3.24 10.64 0.11
CA HIS A 151 2.75 9.48 -0.65
C HIS A 151 1.51 8.88 0.03
N GLU A 152 1.59 8.59 1.33
CA GLU A 152 0.46 8.02 2.07
C GLU A 152 -0.71 9.00 2.22
N LEU A 153 -0.44 10.31 2.32
CA LEU A 153 -1.49 11.34 2.29
C LEU A 153 -2.21 11.42 0.95
N ILE A 154 -1.54 11.11 -0.17
CA ILE A 154 -2.20 11.02 -1.48
C ILE A 154 -3.15 9.82 -1.50
N HIS A 155 -2.74 8.66 -0.98
CA HIS A 155 -3.65 7.53 -0.82
C HIS A 155 -4.87 7.86 0.06
N ALA A 156 -4.65 8.53 1.20
CA ALA A 156 -5.73 8.98 2.07
C ALA A 156 -6.68 9.97 1.37
N PHE A 157 -6.13 10.93 0.61
CA PHE A 157 -6.92 11.88 -0.17
C PHE A 157 -7.72 11.19 -1.28
N ASP A 158 -7.12 10.21 -1.96
CA ASP A 158 -7.76 9.43 -3.01
C ASP A 158 -8.90 8.59 -2.46
N HIS A 159 -8.68 7.93 -1.32
CA HIS A 159 -9.71 7.21 -0.59
C HIS A 159 -10.91 8.11 -0.29
N CYS A 160 -10.64 9.31 0.24
CA CYS A 160 -11.66 10.29 0.59
C CYS A 160 -12.46 10.78 -0.63
N ARG A 161 -11.78 11.22 -1.69
CA ARG A 161 -12.46 11.93 -2.79
C ARG A 161 -13.01 11.01 -3.88
N ALA A 162 -12.36 9.87 -4.10
CA ALA A 162 -12.62 9.01 -5.25
C ALA A 162 -13.19 7.64 -4.85
N HIS A 163 -13.38 7.38 -3.55
CA HIS A 163 -13.93 6.12 -3.03
C HIS A 163 -13.21 4.91 -3.63
N VAL A 164 -11.87 4.95 -3.57
CA VAL A 164 -10.98 3.92 -4.14
C VAL A 164 -11.35 2.55 -3.58
N ASP A 165 -11.52 1.58 -4.48
CA ASP A 165 -11.76 0.19 -4.13
C ASP A 165 -10.40 -0.50 -4.05
N TRP A 166 -9.83 -0.44 -2.86
CA TRP A 166 -8.47 -0.92 -2.60
C TRP A 166 -8.35 -2.43 -2.78
N PHE A 167 -9.39 -3.18 -2.47
CA PHE A 167 -9.32 -4.64 -2.29
C PHE A 167 -9.71 -5.39 -3.57
N ASN A 168 -10.83 -5.01 -4.19
CA ASN A 168 -11.40 -5.80 -5.29
C ASN A 168 -11.02 -5.28 -6.68
N ASN A 169 -10.40 -4.10 -6.77
CA ASN A 169 -10.12 -3.45 -8.05
C ASN A 169 -8.66 -2.98 -8.19
N VAL A 170 -7.84 -3.84 -8.82
CA VAL A 170 -6.42 -3.57 -9.09
C VAL A 170 -6.21 -2.30 -9.92
N ARG A 171 -7.17 -1.88 -10.75
CA ARG A 171 -7.07 -0.61 -11.51
C ARG A 171 -7.22 0.60 -10.61
N HIS A 172 -8.08 0.54 -9.59
CA HIS A 172 -8.23 1.61 -8.60
C HIS A 172 -6.95 1.75 -7.77
N LEU A 173 -6.41 0.62 -7.29
CA LEU A 173 -5.10 0.59 -6.63
C LEU A 173 -4.01 1.18 -7.52
N ALA A 174 -3.89 0.70 -8.76
CA ALA A 174 -2.88 1.17 -9.71
C ALA A 174 -2.99 2.69 -9.98
N CYS A 175 -4.20 3.22 -10.07
CA CYS A 175 -4.44 4.65 -10.26
C CYS A 175 -3.91 5.48 -9.08
N SER A 176 -4.21 5.06 -7.85
CA SER A 176 -3.73 5.76 -6.66
C SER A 176 -2.20 5.65 -6.51
N GLU A 177 -1.61 4.51 -6.84
CA GLU A 177 -0.15 4.32 -6.87
C GLU A 177 0.56 5.20 -7.91
N ILE A 178 -0.03 5.34 -9.10
CA ILE A 178 0.47 6.26 -10.14
C ILE A 178 0.46 7.69 -9.60
N ARG A 179 -0.63 8.12 -8.99
CA ARG A 179 -0.76 9.49 -8.44
C ARG A 179 0.18 9.72 -7.27
N ALA A 180 0.30 8.76 -6.36
CA ALA A 180 1.20 8.83 -5.23
C ALA A 180 2.67 8.93 -5.69
N ALA A 181 3.09 8.12 -6.68
CA ALA A 181 4.44 8.22 -7.25
C ALA A 181 4.70 9.51 -8.03
N ASN A 182 3.68 10.04 -8.72
CA ASN A 182 3.75 11.25 -9.53
C ASN A 182 3.86 12.52 -8.67
N LEU A 183 3.03 12.62 -7.61
CA LEU A 183 2.82 13.86 -6.86
C LEU A 183 3.61 13.94 -5.54
N SER A 184 4.14 12.83 -5.01
CA SER A 184 4.89 12.82 -3.73
C SER A 184 6.30 13.40 -3.80
N GLY A 185 6.82 13.61 -5.01
CA GLY A 185 8.22 13.96 -5.24
C GLY A 185 9.17 12.76 -5.26
N ASP A 186 8.67 11.53 -5.20
CA ASP A 186 9.47 10.29 -5.29
C ASP A 186 10.26 10.18 -6.60
N CYS A 187 9.66 10.62 -7.70
CA CYS A 187 10.24 10.60 -9.04
C CYS A 187 10.86 11.95 -9.45
N THR A 188 11.35 12.74 -8.48
CA THR A 188 12.10 13.97 -8.81
C THR A 188 13.52 13.64 -9.27
N MET A 189 14.03 14.43 -10.22
CA MET A 189 15.34 14.22 -10.85
C MET A 189 16.49 14.01 -9.84
N GLY A 190 16.48 14.75 -8.72
CA GLY A 190 17.50 14.59 -7.68
C GLY A 190 17.46 13.23 -6.97
N ASN A 191 16.28 12.65 -6.77
CA ASN A 191 16.14 11.31 -6.20
C ASN A 191 16.49 10.22 -7.21
N GLU A 192 16.27 10.49 -8.49
CA GLU A 192 16.58 9.58 -9.58
C GLU A 192 18.08 9.55 -9.90
N MET A 193 18.75 10.69 -9.78
CA MET A 193 20.21 10.80 -9.83
C MET A 193 20.87 10.01 -8.69
N LYS A 194 20.33 10.07 -7.46
CA LYS A 194 20.77 9.21 -6.35
C LYS A 194 20.59 7.71 -6.62
N ARG A 195 19.75 7.34 -7.60
CA ARG A 195 19.49 5.97 -8.03
C ARG A 195 20.24 5.59 -9.31
N PHE A 196 21.24 6.38 -9.72
CA PHE A 196 22.08 6.16 -10.90
C PHE A 196 21.31 6.05 -12.24
N LYS A 197 20.07 6.56 -12.31
CA LYS A 197 19.33 6.65 -13.57
C LYS A 197 19.61 8.00 -14.24
N PHE A 198 20.42 8.00 -15.30
CA PHE A 198 20.79 9.20 -16.05
C PHE A 198 19.87 9.41 -17.27
N GLY A 199 19.30 10.61 -17.37
CA GLY A 199 18.83 11.31 -18.58
C GLY A 199 18.01 10.54 -19.63
N PHE A 200 16.72 10.87 -19.77
CA PHE A 200 15.98 10.89 -21.05
C PHE A 200 14.71 11.76 -20.90
N LYS A 201 14.14 12.24 -22.01
CA LYS A 201 12.99 13.17 -22.08
C LYS A 201 11.66 12.66 -21.47
N GLU A 202 11.62 11.45 -20.93
CA GLU A 202 10.42 10.82 -20.33
C GLU A 202 10.73 10.11 -19.00
N HIS A 203 11.84 10.45 -18.34
CA HIS A 203 12.32 9.75 -17.16
C HIS A 203 11.29 9.70 -16.01
N HIS A 204 10.58 10.81 -15.79
CA HIS A 204 9.59 10.90 -14.73
C HIS A 204 8.45 9.89 -14.91
N LYS A 205 7.90 9.76 -16.13
CA LYS A 205 6.83 8.78 -16.41
C LYS A 205 7.31 7.35 -16.23
N VAL A 206 8.55 7.04 -16.62
CA VAL A 206 9.16 5.73 -16.41
C VAL A 206 9.28 5.43 -14.92
N CYS A 207 9.76 6.38 -14.11
CA CYS A 207 9.80 6.19 -12.66
C CYS A 207 8.41 6.00 -12.04
N VAL A 208 7.41 6.77 -12.48
CA VAL A 208 6.04 6.63 -11.98
C VAL A 208 5.49 5.23 -12.29
N ARG A 209 5.66 4.72 -13.53
CA ARG A 209 5.29 3.35 -13.89
C ARG A 209 6.02 2.31 -13.03
N ASP A 210 7.34 2.43 -12.92
CA ASP A 210 8.17 1.49 -12.16
C ASP A 210 7.82 1.49 -10.66
N ARG A 211 7.45 2.63 -10.10
CA ARG A 211 7.06 2.77 -8.69
C ARG A 211 5.69 2.15 -8.46
N ALA A 212 4.70 2.52 -9.28
CA ALA A 212 3.35 1.99 -9.15
C ALA A 212 3.31 0.46 -9.30
N LEU A 213 4.03 -0.08 -10.29
CA LEU A 213 4.14 -1.53 -10.47
C LEU A 213 4.74 -2.22 -9.23
N ARG A 214 5.81 -1.65 -8.66
CA ARG A 214 6.47 -2.22 -7.47
C ARG A 214 5.58 -2.17 -6.24
N SER A 215 4.83 -1.09 -6.04
CA SER A 215 3.89 -1.02 -4.91
C SER A 215 2.80 -2.08 -5.04
N ILE A 216 2.15 -2.20 -6.21
CA ILE A 216 1.10 -3.20 -6.44
C ILE A 216 1.60 -4.62 -6.14
N LEU A 217 2.78 -4.98 -6.66
CA LEU A 217 3.37 -6.31 -6.45
C LEU A 217 3.79 -6.56 -5.00
N ALA A 218 4.02 -5.52 -4.20
CA ALA A 218 4.32 -5.67 -2.78
C ALA A 218 3.05 -5.91 -1.95
N VAL A 219 1.91 -5.31 -2.32
CA VAL A 219 0.69 -5.33 -1.51
C VAL A 219 -0.42 -6.25 -2.03
N ARG A 220 -0.29 -6.80 -3.24
CA ARG A 220 -1.28 -7.69 -3.85
C ARG A 220 -0.62 -8.91 -4.46
N GLN A 221 -1.21 -10.08 -4.19
CA GLN A 221 -0.83 -11.33 -4.84
C GLN A 221 -1.43 -11.39 -6.26
N VAL A 222 -0.88 -10.59 -7.17
CA VAL A 222 -1.22 -10.59 -8.60
C VAL A 222 0.02 -10.91 -9.44
N SER A 223 -0.19 -11.47 -10.63
CA SER A 223 0.92 -11.68 -11.56
C SER A 223 1.51 -10.33 -12.00
N ARG A 224 2.79 -10.34 -12.35
CA ARG A 224 3.48 -9.15 -12.87
C ARG A 224 2.79 -8.60 -14.10
N GLU A 225 2.34 -9.47 -15.01
CA GLU A 225 1.63 -9.11 -16.24
C GLU A 225 0.30 -8.42 -15.92
N THR A 226 -0.41 -8.91 -14.90
CA THR A 226 -1.68 -8.34 -14.45
C THR A 226 -1.47 -6.94 -13.87
N ALA A 227 -0.45 -6.77 -13.03
CA ALA A 227 -0.10 -5.47 -12.46
C ALA A 227 0.37 -4.48 -13.53
N GLU A 228 1.24 -4.90 -14.46
CA GLU A 228 1.70 -4.08 -15.59
C GLU A 228 0.55 -3.66 -16.48
N LYS A 229 -0.37 -4.59 -16.79
CA LYS A 229 -1.57 -4.27 -17.55
C LYS A 229 -2.45 -3.26 -16.81
N ALA A 230 -2.69 -3.44 -15.51
CA ALA A 230 -3.51 -2.52 -14.73
C ALA A 230 -2.91 -1.10 -14.70
N VAL A 231 -1.59 -0.98 -14.51
CA VAL A 231 -0.87 0.30 -14.58
C VAL A 231 -1.02 0.93 -15.97
N ASN A 232 -0.79 0.18 -17.04
CA ASN A 232 -0.89 0.69 -18.40
C ASN A 232 -2.31 1.12 -18.78
N ASP A 233 -3.33 0.33 -18.37
CA ASP A 233 -4.75 0.61 -18.65
C ASP A 233 -5.18 1.97 -18.09
N VAL A 234 -4.65 2.40 -16.94
CA VAL A 234 -5.08 3.63 -16.24
C VAL A 234 -4.05 4.76 -16.29
N PHE A 235 -2.86 4.52 -16.85
CA PHE A 235 -1.72 5.42 -16.71
C PHE A 235 -2.03 6.85 -17.14
N ASP A 236 -2.54 7.05 -18.36
CA ASP A 236 -2.73 8.40 -18.90
C ASP A 236 -3.79 9.17 -18.11
N THR A 237 -4.87 8.52 -17.69
CA THR A 237 -5.91 9.16 -16.86
C THR A 237 -5.34 9.58 -15.50
N CYS A 238 -4.67 8.66 -14.80
CA CYS A 238 -4.24 8.89 -13.43
C CYS A 238 -2.97 9.75 -13.34
N PHE A 239 -2.08 9.67 -14.34
CA PHE A 239 -0.90 10.53 -14.42
C PHE A 239 -1.27 12.00 -14.63
N ASN A 240 -2.34 12.28 -15.39
CA ASN A 240 -2.80 13.64 -15.65
C ASN A 240 -3.75 14.19 -14.57
N ASP A 241 -4.11 13.38 -13.57
CA ASP A 241 -4.89 13.83 -12.42
C ASP A 241 -3.96 14.41 -11.34
N HIS A 242 -3.89 15.74 -11.31
CA HIS A 242 -3.02 16.50 -10.42
C HIS A 242 -3.72 17.06 -9.18
N GLU A 243 -4.97 16.69 -8.88
CA GLU A 243 -5.61 17.18 -7.65
C GLU A 243 -4.89 16.62 -6.40
N PRO A 244 -4.69 17.43 -5.34
CA PRO A 244 -5.14 18.82 -5.19
C PRO A 244 -4.11 19.88 -5.61
N PHE A 245 -2.96 19.45 -6.12
CA PHE A 245 -1.84 20.34 -6.47
C PHE A 245 -2.10 21.18 -7.71
N GLY A 246 -2.97 20.73 -8.62
CA GLY A 246 -3.23 21.34 -9.93
C GLY A 246 -2.07 21.24 -10.92
N ARG A 247 -0.93 20.68 -10.50
CA ARG A 247 0.29 20.44 -11.29
C ARG A 247 1.19 19.42 -10.59
N ILE A 248 2.11 18.82 -11.33
CA ILE A 248 3.16 17.97 -10.75
C ILE A 248 4.22 18.86 -10.08
N PRO A 249 4.41 18.78 -8.75
CA PRO A 249 5.44 19.59 -8.10
C PRO A 249 6.81 18.93 -8.25
N HIS A 250 7.77 19.61 -8.87
CA HIS A 250 9.13 19.08 -9.09
C HIS A 250 10.13 19.52 -8.01
N SER A 251 9.76 20.48 -7.16
CA SER A 251 10.59 21.04 -6.10
C SER A 251 9.77 21.50 -4.90
N LYS A 252 10.44 21.85 -3.79
CA LYS A 252 9.76 22.44 -2.62
C LYS A 252 9.15 23.80 -2.94
N ASN A 253 9.78 24.58 -3.81
CA ASN A 253 9.27 25.88 -4.26
C ASN A 253 8.00 25.69 -5.11
N ASP A 254 7.98 24.68 -5.97
CA ASP A 254 6.80 24.35 -6.76
C ASP A 254 5.64 23.91 -5.89
N ALA A 255 5.87 23.05 -4.90
CA ALA A 255 4.82 22.67 -3.96
C ALA A 255 4.33 23.87 -3.13
N THR A 256 5.23 24.79 -2.75
CA THR A 256 4.84 26.02 -2.04
C THR A 256 3.91 26.89 -2.89
N PHE A 257 4.21 27.05 -4.18
CA PHE A 257 3.33 27.80 -5.08
C PHE A 257 2.02 27.06 -5.37
N ALA A 258 2.05 25.73 -5.51
CA ALA A 258 0.84 24.92 -5.64
C ALA A 258 -0.07 25.11 -4.42
N TYR A 259 0.51 25.10 -3.21
CA TYR A 259 -0.22 25.32 -1.97
C TYR A 259 -0.83 26.71 -1.88
N ARG A 260 -0.08 27.75 -2.25
CA ARG A 260 -0.60 29.12 -2.32
C ARG A 260 -1.76 29.23 -3.31
N ASN A 261 -1.66 28.61 -4.47
CA ASN A 261 -2.75 28.60 -5.45
C ASN A 261 -3.98 27.89 -4.91
N PHE A 262 -3.80 26.73 -4.27
CA PHE A 262 -4.88 25.99 -3.62
C PHE A 262 -5.59 26.83 -2.56
N GLN A 263 -4.85 27.50 -1.67
CA GLN A 263 -5.40 28.40 -0.64
C GLN A 263 -6.16 29.60 -1.23
N ASN A 264 -5.82 30.01 -2.45
CA ASN A 264 -6.46 31.12 -3.13
C ASN A 264 -7.67 30.70 -3.98
N ARG A 265 -7.96 29.40 -4.15
CA ARG A 265 -9.05 28.91 -5.01
C ARG A 265 -10.41 29.45 -4.53
N ASP A 266 -10.66 29.41 -3.22
CA ASP A 266 -11.92 29.88 -2.62
C ASP A 266 -12.10 31.40 -2.67
N ARG A 267 -11.01 32.17 -2.74
CA ARG A 267 -11.08 33.64 -2.86
C ARG A 267 -11.66 34.10 -4.19
N TYR A 268 -11.54 33.29 -5.23
CA TYR A 268 -12.05 33.64 -6.57
C TYR A 268 -13.53 33.29 -6.71
N TYR A 269 -14.00 32.22 -6.06
CA TYR A 269 -15.41 31.80 -6.11
C TYR A 269 -16.30 32.46 -5.04
N GLY A 270 -15.73 33.07 -4.00
CA GLY A 270 -16.47 33.88 -3.02
C GLY A 270 -16.80 35.31 -3.47
N ASN A 271 -16.39 35.71 -4.67
CA ASN A 271 -16.63 37.03 -5.28
C ASN A 271 -17.49 36.96 -6.56
N LEU A 272 -18.08 35.79 -6.84
CA LEU A 272 -19.09 35.56 -7.89
C LEU A 272 -20.45 35.31 -7.21
#